data_AF-A0A8I1UL97-F1
#
_entry.id   AF-A0A8I1UL97-F1
#
_cell.length_a   1.000
_cell.length_b   1.000
_cell.length_c   1.000
_cell.angle_alpha   90.00
_cell.angle_beta   90.00
_cell.angle_gamma   90.00
#
_symmetry.space_group_name_H-M   'P 1'
#
loop_
_entity.id
_entity.type
_entity.pdbx_description
1 polymer ?
#
loop_
_entity_poly.entity_id
_entity_poly.type
_entity_poly.pdbx_seq_one_letter_code
_entity_poly.pdbx_strand_id
1 'polypeptide(L)'
;MPARRPEPLDVRAQRLYASLPPALQPALTRERFPHVVNRIAAEWEIPARFAKLMDELLLDARGHRTGFPYEAVRELTALREHYFAALPPDVPPRRAAHGAARRPCVWGSATARTPR
;
A
#
# COMPACT_ATOMS: atom_id res chain seq x y z
N MET A 1 -25.84 -19.49 0.47
CA MET A 1 -24.59 -18.81 0.05
C MET A 1 -23.42 -19.70 0.48
N PRO A 2 -22.63 -20.30 -0.42
CA PRO A 2 -21.50 -21.12 0.02
C PRO A 2 -20.48 -20.20 0.71
N ALA A 3 -20.11 -20.51 1.95
CA ALA A 3 -18.99 -19.89 2.62
C ALA A 3 -17.77 -20.07 1.71
N ARG A 4 -17.28 -18.97 1.14
CA ARG A 4 -16.14 -18.93 0.24
C ARG A 4 -14.99 -19.64 0.97
N ARG A 5 -14.59 -20.83 0.50
CA ARG A 5 -13.50 -21.58 1.13
C ARG A 5 -12.30 -20.65 1.27
N PRO A 6 -11.58 -20.65 2.41
CA PRO A 6 -10.40 -19.82 2.55
C PRO A 6 -9.44 -20.20 1.43
N GLU A 7 -9.22 -19.25 0.53
CA GLU A 7 -8.31 -19.43 -0.60
C GLU A 7 -6.90 -19.61 -0.04
N PRO A 8 -6.13 -20.61 -0.49
CA PRO A 8 -4.78 -20.81 0.01
C PRO A 8 -3.92 -19.58 -0.29
N LEU A 9 -2.93 -19.32 0.58
CA LEU A 9 -1.97 -18.24 0.32
C LEU A 9 -1.09 -18.60 -0.87
N ASP A 10 -0.98 -17.67 -1.81
CA ASP A 10 -0.09 -17.81 -2.95
C ASP A 10 1.38 -17.81 -2.48
N VAL A 11 2.27 -18.43 -3.27
CA VAL A 11 3.71 -18.51 -3.00
C VAL A 11 4.32 -17.11 -2.82
N ARG A 12 3.84 -16.12 -3.58
CA ARG A 12 4.26 -14.71 -3.44
C ARG A 12 3.85 -14.14 -2.09
N ALA A 13 2.63 -14.42 -1.64
CA ALA A 13 2.12 -13.98 -0.35
C ALA A 13 2.88 -14.63 0.81
N GLN A 14 3.23 -15.91 0.69
CA GLN A 14 4.06 -16.61 1.69
C GLN A 14 5.46 -16.02 1.78
N ARG A 15 6.10 -15.70 0.64
CA ARG A 15 7.41 -15.05 0.60
C ARG A 15 7.38 -13.65 1.21
N LEU A 16 6.38 -12.84 0.85
CA LEU A 16 6.19 -11.53 1.44
C LEU A 16 6.02 -11.64 2.96
N TYR A 17 5.16 -12.54 3.42
CA TYR A 17 4.93 -12.77 4.85
C TYR A 17 6.21 -13.15 5.60
N ALA A 18 7.06 -13.99 5.00
CA ALA A 18 8.35 -14.38 5.57
C ALA A 18 9.38 -13.24 5.58
N SER A 19 9.29 -12.28 4.64
CA SER A 19 10.17 -11.10 4.62
C SER A 19 9.78 -10.02 5.63
N LEU A 20 8.54 -10.03 6.13
CA LEU A 20 8.05 -9.03 7.07
C LEU A 20 8.55 -9.30 8.50
N PRO A 21 8.89 -8.25 9.26
CA PRO A 21 9.14 -8.37 10.70
C PRO A 21 7.96 -9.03 11.41
N PRO A 22 8.18 -9.84 12.46
CA PRO A 22 7.11 -10.53 13.19
C PRO A 22 5.99 -9.59 13.70
N ALA A 23 6.34 -8.35 14.06
CA ALA A 23 5.38 -7.34 14.52
C ALA A 23 4.44 -6.81 13.42
N LEU A 24 4.80 -7.00 12.15
CA LEU A 24 4.05 -6.53 10.98
C LEU A 24 3.40 -7.66 10.19
N GLN A 25 3.55 -8.90 10.65
CA GLN A 25 2.93 -10.06 10.03
C GLN A 25 1.42 -10.04 10.30
N PRO A 26 0.57 -9.89 9.27
CA PRO A 26 -0.86 -9.73 9.46
C PRO A 26 -1.53 -11.08 9.67
N ALA A 27 -1.40 -11.64 10.88
CA ALA A 27 -1.83 -13.00 11.22
C ALA A 27 -3.35 -13.15 11.18
N LEU A 28 -4.09 -12.17 11.73
CA LEU A 28 -5.55 -12.18 11.71
C LEU A 28 -6.08 -11.97 10.29
N THR A 29 -5.45 -11.08 9.53
CA THR A 29 -5.81 -10.86 8.13
C THR A 29 -5.55 -12.10 7.28
N ARG A 30 -4.45 -12.82 7.53
CA ARG A 30 -4.14 -14.10 6.87
C ARG A 30 -5.20 -15.16 7.15
N GLU A 31 -5.63 -15.28 8.41
CA GLU A 31 -6.59 -16.30 8.83
C GLU A 31 -8.01 -16.00 8.33
N ARG A 32 -8.46 -14.75 8.47
CA ARG A 32 -9.85 -14.35 8.15
C ARG A 32 -10.02 -13.89 6.71
N PHE A 33 -8.99 -13.32 6.10
CA PHE A 33 -9.04 -12.66 4.79
C PHE A 33 -7.83 -13.01 3.90
N PRO A 34 -7.57 -14.31 3.61
CA PRO A 34 -6.38 -14.72 2.85
C PRO A 34 -6.29 -14.10 1.45
N HIS A 35 -7.44 -13.82 0.81
CA HIS A 35 -7.53 -13.12 -0.47
C HIS A 35 -6.99 -11.68 -0.43
N VAL A 36 -7.09 -10.99 0.72
CA VAL A 36 -6.51 -9.66 0.92
C VAL A 36 -4.99 -9.76 0.95
N VAL A 37 -4.44 -10.73 1.67
CA VAL A 37 -2.98 -10.97 1.73
C VAL A 37 -2.43 -11.33 0.36
N ASN A 38 -3.14 -12.17 -0.41
CA ASN A 38 -2.77 -12.49 -1.79
C ASN A 38 -2.75 -11.25 -2.68
N ARG A 39 -3.75 -10.37 -2.56
CA ARG A 39 -3.82 -9.13 -3.34
C ARG A 39 -2.72 -8.13 -2.95
N ILE A 40 -2.41 -8.03 -1.66
CA ILE A 40 -1.28 -7.23 -1.16
C ILE A 40 0.02 -7.73 -1.81
N ALA A 41 0.27 -9.03 -1.79
CA ALA A 41 1.47 -9.61 -2.39
C ALA A 41 1.57 -9.38 -3.91
N ALA A 42 0.44 -9.36 -4.61
CA ALA A 42 0.40 -9.08 -6.05
C ALA A 42 0.71 -7.61 -6.38
N GLU A 43 0.38 -6.68 -5.47
CA GLU A 43 0.52 -5.24 -5.69
C GLU A 43 1.73 -4.63 -4.95
N TRP A 44 2.42 -5.41 -4.10
CA TRP A 44 3.53 -4.99 -3.23
C TRP A 44 4.71 -4.35 -3.97
N GLU A 45 5.07 -4.86 -5.15
CA GLU A 45 6.20 -4.35 -5.94
C GLU A 45 5.89 -3.02 -6.63
N ILE A 46 4.63 -2.59 -6.67
CA ILE A 46 4.20 -1.38 -7.39
C ILE A 46 3.61 -0.38 -6.38
N PRO A 47 4.40 0.59 -5.89
CA PRO A 47 3.98 1.52 -4.84
C PRO A 47 2.65 2.22 -5.10
N ALA A 48 2.39 2.62 -6.35
CA ALA A 48 1.14 3.27 -6.74
C ALA A 48 -0.08 2.35 -6.64
N ARG A 49 0.08 1.05 -6.93
CA ARG A 49 -1.00 0.05 -6.82
C ARG A 49 -1.22 -0.30 -5.36
N PHE A 50 -0.14 -0.58 -4.62
CA PHE A 50 -0.22 -0.81 -3.17
C PHE A 50 -0.89 0.34 -2.43
N ALA A 51 -0.53 1.59 -2.72
CA ALA A 51 -1.17 2.77 -2.14
C ALA A 51 -2.69 2.79 -2.39
N LYS A 52 -3.08 2.58 -3.65
CA LYS A 52 -4.50 2.53 -4.04
C LYS A 52 -5.23 1.37 -3.37
N LEU A 53 -4.61 0.20 -3.25
CA LEU A 53 -5.16 -0.95 -2.55
C LEU A 53 -5.39 -0.65 -1.07
N MET A 54 -4.42 -0.04 -0.40
CA MET A 54 -4.56 0.35 1.01
C MET A 54 -5.69 1.36 1.20
N ASP A 55 -5.78 2.35 0.32
CA ASP A 55 -6.90 3.30 0.32
C ASP A 55 -8.25 2.58 0.09
N GLU A 56 -8.33 1.63 -0.85
CA GLU A 56 -9.53 0.81 -1.09
C GLU A 56 -9.93 -0.07 0.12
N LEU A 57 -8.95 -0.57 0.88
CA LEU A 57 -9.16 -1.45 2.03
C LEU A 57 -9.47 -0.67 3.31
N LEU A 58 -8.86 0.50 3.51
CA LEU A 58 -8.94 1.27 4.75
C LEU A 58 -10.02 2.37 4.72
N LEU A 59 -10.31 2.96 3.55
CA LEU A 59 -11.29 4.07 3.46
C LEU A 59 -12.75 3.61 3.47
N ASP A 60 -13.01 2.30 3.48
CA ASP A 60 -14.34 1.66 3.61
C ASP A 60 -15.49 2.41 2.91
N ALA A 61 -15.27 2.91 1.69
CA ALA A 61 -16.27 3.66 0.94
C ALA A 61 -17.36 2.76 0.34
N ARG A 62 -17.50 1.52 0.82
CA ARG A 62 -18.47 0.53 0.34
C ARG A 62 -19.58 0.42 1.36
N GLY A 63 -20.41 1.47 1.43
CA GLY A 63 -21.67 1.42 2.17
C GLY A 63 -22.38 0.09 1.95
N HIS A 64 -22.88 -0.50 3.04
CA HIS A 64 -23.54 -1.81 3.13
C HIS A 64 -22.69 -3.08 3.35
N ARG A 65 -21.39 -3.00 3.70
CA ARG A 65 -20.64 -4.18 4.19
C ARG A 65 -20.19 -4.01 5.64
N THR A 66 -20.21 -5.13 6.38
CA THR A 66 -19.50 -5.27 7.65
C THR A 66 -18.03 -5.08 7.33
N GLY A 67 -17.47 -3.90 7.67
CA GLY A 67 -16.08 -3.56 7.39
C GLY A 67 -15.07 -4.52 8.01
N PHE A 68 -13.78 -4.20 7.91
CA PHE A 68 -12.76 -5.00 8.57
C PHE A 68 -12.87 -4.88 10.10
N PRO A 69 -12.61 -5.97 10.86
CA PRO A 69 -12.45 -5.86 12.29
C PRO A 69 -11.29 -4.93 12.61
N TYR A 70 -11.37 -4.21 13.74
CA TYR A 70 -10.39 -3.20 14.14
C TYR A 70 -8.94 -3.72 14.10
N GLU A 71 -8.76 -4.98 14.49
CA GLU A 71 -7.47 -5.66 14.54
C GLU A 71 -6.87 -5.84 13.15
N ALA A 72 -7.69 -6.19 12.14
CA ALA A 72 -7.24 -6.29 10.76
C ALA A 72 -6.92 -4.90 10.17
N VAL A 73 -7.72 -3.87 10.51
CA VAL A 73 -7.44 -2.49 10.11
C VAL A 73 -6.10 -2.03 10.70
N ARG A 74 -5.83 -2.35 11.96
CA ARG A 74 -4.57 -2.02 12.64
C ARG A 74 -3.37 -2.72 12.01
N GLU A 75 -3.47 -4.01 11.71
CA GLU A 75 -2.44 -4.77 10.99
C GLU A 75 -2.14 -4.14 9.61
N LEU A 76 -3.18 -3.82 8.83
CA LEU A 76 -3.05 -3.21 7.50
C LEU A 76 -2.45 -1.80 7.57
N THR A 77 -2.81 -1.01 8.59
CA THR A 77 -2.28 0.34 8.79
C THR A 77 -0.80 0.31 9.13
N ALA A 78 -0.38 -0.56 10.07
CA ALA A 78 1.02 -0.72 10.42
C ALA A 78 1.87 -1.18 9.23
N LEU A 79 1.33 -2.10 8.41
CA LEU A 79 1.98 -2.54 7.18
C LEU A 79 2.16 -1.41 6.18
N ARG A 80 1.13 -0.58 5.99
CA ARG A 80 1.16 0.61 5.12
C ARG A 80 2.25 1.59 5.56
N GLU A 81 2.29 1.93 6.86
CA GLU A 81 3.28 2.85 7.42
C GLU A 81 4.71 2.33 7.22
N HIS A 82 4.94 1.05 7.50
CA HIS A 82 6.24 0.42 7.27
C HIS A 82 6.67 0.48 5.80
N TYR A 83 5.75 0.18 4.87
CA TYR A 83 6.03 0.22 3.44
C TYR A 83 6.43 1.62 2.97
N PHE A 84 5.67 2.65 3.36
CA PHE A 84 5.99 4.03 2.96
C PHE A 84 7.22 4.58 3.67
N ALA A 85 7.51 4.15 4.90
CA ALA A 85 8.74 4.52 5.60
C ALA A 85 9.99 3.92 4.94
N ALA A 86 9.87 2.76 4.29
CA ALA A 86 10.96 2.11 3.55
C ALA A 86 11.19 2.73 2.15
N LEU A 87 10.23 3.49 1.61
CA LEU A 87 10.40 4.16 0.32
C LEU A 87 11.17 5.48 0.48
N PRO A 88 12.13 5.78 -0.40
CA PRO A 88 12.82 7.06 -0.39
C PRO A 88 11.85 8.23 -0.63
N PRO A 89 12.06 9.39 0.00
CA PRO A 89 11.10 10.51 0.00
C PRO A 89 10.89 11.22 -1.34
N ASP A 90 11.58 10.82 -2.42
CA ASP A 90 11.54 11.51 -3.72
C ASP A 90 10.51 10.95 -4.71
N VAL A 91 9.74 9.93 -4.33
CA VAL A 91 8.62 9.46 -5.15
C VAL A 91 7.32 9.97 -4.50
N PRO A 92 6.76 11.11 -4.94
CA PRO A 92 5.46 11.51 -4.45
C PRO A 92 4.47 10.41 -4.82
N PRO A 93 3.67 9.88 -3.85
CA PRO A 93 2.53 9.07 -4.23
C PRO A 93 1.73 9.96 -5.16
N ARG A 94 1.44 9.49 -6.37
CA ARG A 94 0.70 10.26 -7.37
C ARG A 94 -0.70 10.49 -6.81
N ARG A 95 -0.84 11.50 -5.95
CA ARG A 95 -2.07 11.91 -5.28
C ARG A 95 -3.06 12.15 -6.40
N ALA A 96 -4.20 11.45 -6.36
CA ALA A 96 -5.38 11.92 -7.04
C ALA A 96 -5.58 13.37 -6.59
N ALA A 97 -5.34 14.29 -7.52
CA ALA A 97 -5.44 15.71 -7.29
C ALA A 97 -6.91 16.06 -7.03
N HIS A 98 -7.27 16.22 -5.76
CA HIS A 98 -8.35 17.13 -5.39
C HIS A 98 -7.71 18.34 -4.72
N GLY A 99 -7.52 19.36 -5.56
CA GLY A 99 -7.41 20.77 -5.18
C GLY A 99 -6.30 21.14 -4.19
N ALA A 100 -5.11 21.45 -4.69
CA ALA A 100 -4.29 22.53 -4.12
C ALA A 100 -3.26 23.02 -5.14
N ALA A 101 -3.52 24.24 -5.62
CA ALA A 101 -2.59 25.24 -6.14
C ALA A 101 -1.26 24.77 -6.76
N ARG A 102 -1.26 24.87 -8.09
CA ARG A 102 -0.13 25.20 -8.98
C ARG A 102 1.02 25.95 -8.29
N ARG A 103 2.24 25.42 -8.41
CA ARG A 103 3.44 26.23 -8.65
C ARG A 103 4.19 25.62 -9.84
N PRO A 104 4.52 26.38 -10.89
CA PRO A 104 5.29 25.85 -11.99
C PRO A 104 6.75 25.72 -11.58
N CYS A 105 7.28 24.50 -11.64
CA CYS A 105 8.73 24.29 -11.69
C CYS A 105 9.21 24.83 -13.04
N VAL A 106 9.73 26.06 -13.03
CA VAL A 106 10.66 26.51 -14.06
C VAL A 106 12.06 26.12 -13.61
N TRP A 107 12.65 25.13 -14.28
CA TRP A 107 14.10 25.11 -14.45
C TRP A 107 14.43 24.39 -15.76
N GLY A 108 14.31 25.15 -16.84
CA GLY A 108 15.07 24.91 -18.05
C GLY A 108 16.42 25.63 -17.93
N SER A 109 17.49 24.85 -18.08
CA SER A 109 18.71 25.13 -18.85
C SER A 109 19.27 26.56 -18.87
N ALA A 110 20.51 26.76 -18.38
CA ALA A 110 21.57 27.44 -19.15
C ALA A 110 22.93 27.47 -18.42
N THR A 111 23.91 26.96 -19.15
CA THR A 111 25.36 27.22 -19.20
C THR A 111 25.90 28.59 -18.74
N ALA A 112 27.06 28.60 -18.05
CA ALA A 112 28.25 29.47 -18.30
C ALA A 112 29.27 29.27 -17.15
N ARG A 113 30.46 28.71 -17.41
CA ARG A 113 31.75 29.40 -17.70
C ARG A 113 32.33 30.15 -16.48
N THR A 114 33.43 29.62 -15.93
CA THR A 114 34.27 30.30 -14.93
C THR A 114 35.68 30.50 -15.50
N PRO A 115 36.31 31.68 -15.34
CA PRO A 115 37.64 31.96 -15.88
C PRO A 115 38.75 31.66 -14.86
N ARG A 116 39.96 31.39 -15.35
CA ARG A 116 41.23 31.78 -14.73
C ARG A 116 42.25 32.07 -15.81
#